data_AF-A0A971VAL4-F1
#
_entry.id   AF-A0A971VAL4-F1
#
_cell.length_a   1.000
_cell.length_b   1.000
_cell.length_c   1.000
_cell.angle_alpha   90.00
_cell.angle_beta   90.00
_cell.angle_gamma   90.00
#
_symmetry.space_group_name_H-M   'P 1'
#
loop_
_entity.id
_entity.type
_entity.pdbx_description
1 polymer ?
#
loop_
_entity_poly.entity_id
_entity_poly.type
_entity_poly.pdbx_seq_one_letter_code
_entity_poly.pdbx_strand_id
1 'polypeptide(L)'
;MKRELCEVNNKCLKEFQNIFMDSYDKFIRYACAILEDRQTAQDVVQEAFLFAYEEYKNHRDISRIIPYIYDFIRNECMSYLKAKSVEKKRGQIYREPLAVNMTIPEELILKKEIQHKVVDIINKLDPSERRIVILKYYCKLSVEEIASSLGTNADDITVILTKIKQRIAKELNND
;
A
#
# COMPACT_ATOMS: atom_id res chain seq x y z
N MET A 1 4.90 34.00 -23.25
CA MET A 1 3.64 33.68 -22.52
C MET A 1 2.99 32.35 -22.92
N LYS A 2 2.26 32.19 -24.04
CA LYS A 2 1.57 30.91 -24.35
C LYS A 2 2.51 29.71 -24.59
N ARG A 3 3.70 29.94 -25.16
CA ARG A 3 4.74 28.89 -25.34
C ARG A 3 5.36 28.44 -24.01
N GLU A 4 5.71 29.37 -23.12
CA GLU A 4 6.27 29.06 -21.80
C GLU A 4 5.27 28.31 -20.90
N LEU A 5 3.98 28.67 -20.92
CA LEU A 5 2.93 27.93 -20.20
C LEU A 5 2.74 26.50 -20.71
N CYS A 6 2.92 26.28 -22.03
CA CYS A 6 2.79 24.95 -22.65
C CYS A 6 4.03 24.08 -22.42
N GLU A 7 5.24 24.67 -22.40
CA GLU A 7 6.49 24.00 -22.06
C GLU A 7 6.58 23.63 -20.58
N VAL A 8 6.15 24.53 -19.68
CA VAL A 8 6.06 24.26 -18.24
C VAL A 8 5.05 23.14 -17.95
N ASN A 9 3.88 23.15 -18.60
CA ASN A 9 2.90 22.06 -18.46
C ASN A 9 3.42 20.71 -19.00
N ASN A 10 4.17 20.70 -20.11
CA ASN A 10 4.76 19.46 -20.64
C ASN A 10 5.89 18.90 -19.76
N LYS A 11 6.70 19.77 -19.14
CA LYS A 11 7.77 19.36 -18.24
C LYS A 11 7.23 18.76 -16.94
N CYS A 12 6.26 19.43 -16.32
CA CYS A 12 5.59 18.91 -15.11
C CYS A 12 4.86 17.59 -15.37
N LEU A 13 4.21 17.44 -16.53
CA LEU A 13 3.57 16.17 -16.93
C LEU A 13 4.58 15.03 -17.01
N LYS A 14 5.73 15.26 -17.66
CA LYS A 14 6.81 14.26 -17.76
C LYS A 14 7.37 13.88 -16.40
N GLU A 15 7.53 14.85 -15.52
CA GLU A 15 8.03 14.63 -14.16
C GLU A 15 7.09 13.73 -13.36
N PHE A 16 5.78 14.03 -13.37
CA PHE A 16 4.76 13.17 -12.75
C PHE A 16 4.76 11.77 -13.35
N GLN A 17 4.76 11.66 -14.69
CA GLN A 17 4.77 10.37 -15.37
C GLN A 17 5.96 9.51 -14.95
N ASN A 18 7.17 10.09 -14.90
CA ASN A 18 8.36 9.35 -14.48
C ASN A 18 8.22 8.83 -13.04
N ILE A 19 7.80 9.69 -12.11
CA ILE A 19 7.63 9.32 -10.70
C ILE A 19 6.61 8.19 -10.53
N PHE A 20 5.50 8.28 -11.26
CA PHE A 20 4.48 7.24 -11.23
C PHE A 20 5.00 5.93 -11.83
N MET A 21 5.66 5.99 -12.98
CA MET A 21 6.19 4.81 -13.67
C MET A 21 7.30 4.12 -12.87
N ASP A 22 8.17 4.88 -12.20
CA ASP A 22 9.21 4.36 -11.29
C ASP A 22 8.61 3.61 -10.08
N SER A 23 7.36 3.94 -9.72
CA SER A 23 6.63 3.33 -8.61
C SER A 23 5.55 2.35 -9.05
N TYR A 24 5.29 2.21 -10.36
CA TYR A 24 4.18 1.45 -10.91
C TYR A 24 4.15 0.00 -10.42
N ASP A 25 5.30 -0.68 -10.50
CA ASP A 25 5.41 -2.06 -10.03
C ASP A 25 5.17 -2.20 -8.52
N LYS A 26 5.53 -1.17 -7.74
CA LYS A 26 5.27 -1.15 -6.28
C LYS A 26 3.78 -0.98 -6.00
N PHE A 27 3.08 -0.16 -6.80
CA PHE A 27 1.64 0.02 -6.71
C PHE A 27 0.87 -1.26 -7.09
N ILE A 28 1.25 -1.91 -8.19
CA ILE A 28 0.66 -3.18 -8.61
C ILE A 28 0.88 -4.24 -7.55
N ARG A 29 2.13 -4.38 -7.05
CA ARG A 29 2.43 -5.31 -5.98
C ARG A 29 1.58 -5.03 -4.73
N TYR A 30 1.36 -3.77 -4.38
CA TYR A 30 0.54 -3.39 -3.21
C TYR A 30 -0.93 -3.75 -3.41
N ALA A 31 -1.51 -3.39 -4.56
CA ALA A 31 -2.89 -3.74 -4.90
C ALA A 31 -3.10 -5.26 -5.00
N CYS A 32 -2.16 -5.99 -5.61
CA CYS A 32 -2.18 -7.45 -5.67
C CYS A 32 -2.15 -8.10 -4.29
N ALA A 33 -1.39 -7.54 -3.36
CA ALA A 33 -1.37 -8.05 -1.99
C ALA A 33 -2.78 -7.96 -1.37
N ILE A 34 -3.50 -6.85 -1.60
CA ILE A 34 -4.85 -6.66 -1.03
C ILE A 34 -5.92 -7.49 -1.75
N LEU A 35 -5.87 -7.55 -3.09
CA LEU A 35 -6.97 -8.11 -3.91
C LEU A 35 -6.80 -9.58 -4.29
N GLU A 36 -5.57 -10.11 -4.26
CA GLU A 36 -5.21 -11.44 -4.76
C GLU A 36 -5.61 -11.68 -6.23
N ASP A 37 -5.92 -10.62 -6.98
CA ASP A 37 -6.30 -10.64 -8.39
C ASP A 37 -5.51 -9.59 -9.16
N ARG A 38 -4.63 -10.05 -10.06
CA ARG A 38 -3.69 -9.17 -10.77
C ARG A 38 -4.39 -8.21 -11.72
N GLN A 39 -5.47 -8.64 -12.37
CA GLN A 39 -6.16 -7.83 -13.36
C GLN A 39 -6.89 -6.66 -12.68
N THR A 40 -7.66 -6.94 -11.63
CA THR A 40 -8.32 -5.93 -10.80
C THR A 40 -7.29 -5.00 -10.16
N ALA A 41 -6.15 -5.53 -9.70
CA ALA A 41 -5.07 -4.70 -9.17
C ALA A 41 -4.50 -3.72 -10.22
N GLN A 42 -4.36 -4.15 -11.49
CA GLN A 42 -3.95 -3.27 -12.59
C GLN A 42 -4.98 -2.18 -12.86
N ASP A 43 -6.27 -2.51 -12.83
CA ASP A 43 -7.35 -1.55 -13.04
C ASP A 43 -7.35 -0.48 -11.94
N VAL A 44 -7.25 -0.89 -10.67
CA VAL A 44 -7.15 0.05 -9.53
C VAL A 44 -5.94 0.97 -9.65
N VAL A 45 -4.78 0.46 -10.06
CA VAL A 45 -3.58 1.29 -10.22
C VAL A 45 -3.71 2.25 -11.43
N GLN A 46 -4.42 1.87 -12.49
CA GLN A 46 -4.73 2.79 -13.58
C GLN A 46 -5.66 3.92 -13.13
N GLU A 47 -6.67 3.63 -12.31
CA GLU A 47 -7.52 4.67 -11.71
C GLU A 47 -6.71 5.59 -10.80
N ALA A 48 -5.79 5.02 -10.02
CA ALA A 48 -4.90 5.79 -9.15
C ALA A 48 -4.00 6.75 -9.93
N PHE A 49 -3.57 6.38 -11.14
CA PHE A 49 -2.85 7.28 -12.04
C PHE A 49 -3.69 8.50 -12.40
N LEU A 50 -4.94 8.28 -12.82
CA LEU A 50 -5.85 9.35 -13.24
C LEU A 50 -6.17 10.29 -12.08
N PHE A 51 -6.45 9.73 -10.90
CA PHE A 51 -6.67 10.50 -9.68
C PHE A 51 -5.45 11.37 -9.33
N ALA A 52 -4.27 10.75 -9.26
CA ALA A 52 -3.05 11.45 -8.91
C ALA A 52 -2.65 12.52 -9.94
N TYR A 53 -2.95 12.28 -11.22
CA TYR A 53 -2.71 13.26 -12.27
C TYR A 53 -3.55 14.54 -12.08
N GLU A 54 -4.83 14.41 -11.75
CA GLU A 54 -5.69 15.58 -11.48
C GLU A 54 -5.25 16.30 -10.19
N GLU A 55 -4.89 15.55 -9.14
CA GLU A 55 -4.35 16.14 -7.90
C GLU A 55 -3.04 16.90 -8.15
N TYR A 56 -2.14 16.33 -8.95
CA TYR A 56 -0.89 16.98 -9.33
C TYR A 56 -1.12 18.27 -10.11
N LYS A 57 -2.05 18.26 -11.07
CA LYS A 57 -2.39 19.42 -11.88
C LYS A 57 -2.92 20.57 -11.03
N ASN A 58 -3.67 20.26 -9.99
CA ASN A 58 -4.29 21.23 -9.08
C ASN A 58 -3.30 21.78 -8.04
N HIS A 59 -2.46 20.92 -7.45
CA HIS A 59 -1.65 21.28 -6.28
C HIS A 59 -0.15 21.43 -6.58
N ARG A 60 0.34 20.82 -7.67
CA ARG A 60 1.76 20.79 -8.11
C ARG A 60 2.77 20.37 -7.04
N ASP A 61 2.31 19.69 -5.99
CA ASP A 61 3.15 19.18 -4.91
C ASP A 61 3.48 17.71 -5.14
N ILE A 62 4.72 17.47 -5.57
CA ILE A 62 5.26 16.13 -5.83
C ILE A 62 5.48 15.35 -4.53
N SER A 63 5.78 16.04 -3.43
CA SER A 63 6.19 15.38 -2.18
C SER A 63 5.08 14.55 -1.54
N ARG A 64 3.82 14.86 -1.85
CA ARG A 64 2.65 14.19 -1.27
C ARG A 64 1.99 13.20 -2.21
N ILE A 65 2.37 13.17 -3.49
CA ILE A 65 1.62 12.43 -4.50
C ILE A 65 1.69 10.92 -4.31
N ILE A 66 2.85 10.39 -3.94
CA ILE A 66 3.06 8.96 -3.71
C ILE A 66 2.20 8.46 -2.54
N PRO A 67 2.20 9.11 -1.35
CA PRO A 67 1.25 8.80 -0.29
C PRO A 67 -0.22 8.80 -0.74
N TYR A 68 -0.66 9.83 -1.48
CA TYR A 68 -2.03 9.92 -1.99
C TYR A 68 -2.40 8.76 -2.92
N ILE A 69 -1.46 8.34 -3.79
CA ILE A 69 -1.67 7.18 -4.67
C ILE A 69 -1.86 5.91 -3.84
N TYR A 70 -1.04 5.68 -2.81
CA TYR A 70 -1.19 4.51 -1.93
C TYR A 70 -2.52 4.51 -1.18
N ASP A 71 -2.99 5.66 -0.71
CA ASP A 71 -4.28 5.77 -0.05
C ASP A 71 -5.44 5.53 -1.00
N PHE A 72 -5.37 6.08 -2.21
CA PHE A 72 -6.36 5.84 -3.25
C PHE A 72 -6.43 4.35 -3.59
N ILE A 73 -5.29 3.72 -3.90
CA ILE A 73 -5.22 2.28 -4.22
C ILE A 73 -5.84 1.45 -3.10
N ARG A 74 -5.48 1.73 -1.84
CA ARG A 74 -6.07 1.02 -0.72
C ARG A 74 -7.58 1.18 -0.67
N ASN A 75 -8.07 2.41 -0.76
CA ASN A 75 -9.49 2.70 -0.62
C ASN A 75 -10.29 1.99 -1.72
N GLU A 76 -9.80 2.03 -2.95
CA GLU A 76 -10.41 1.30 -4.07
C GLU A 76 -10.35 -0.21 -3.89
N CYS A 77 -9.22 -0.78 -3.45
CA CYS A 77 -9.15 -2.20 -3.13
C CYS A 77 -10.16 -2.60 -2.04
N MET A 78 -10.31 -1.79 -0.97
CA MET A 78 -11.27 -2.06 0.10
C MET A 78 -12.72 -1.90 -0.38
N SER A 79 -12.98 -0.92 -1.24
CA SER A 79 -14.28 -0.70 -1.88
C SER A 79 -14.67 -1.92 -2.72
N TYR A 80 -13.75 -2.40 -3.56
CA TYR A 80 -13.92 -3.60 -4.37
C TYR A 80 -14.20 -4.85 -3.51
N LEU A 81 -13.40 -5.08 -2.46
CA LEU A 81 -13.61 -6.22 -1.56
C LEU A 81 -14.95 -6.14 -0.83
N LYS A 82 -15.39 -4.93 -0.45
CA LYS A 82 -16.70 -4.71 0.16
C LYS A 82 -17.83 -5.01 -0.83
N ALA A 83 -17.73 -4.55 -2.07
CA ALA A 83 -18.71 -4.82 -3.12
C ALA A 83 -18.80 -6.34 -3.41
N LYS A 84 -17.65 -6.99 -3.61
CA LYS A 84 -17.54 -8.45 -3.78
C LYS A 84 -18.12 -9.22 -2.59
N SER A 85 -17.91 -8.73 -1.37
CA SER A 85 -18.51 -9.27 -0.15
C SER A 85 -20.03 -9.11 -0.15
N VAL A 86 -20.56 -7.96 -0.58
CA VAL A 86 -22.02 -7.72 -0.67
C VAL A 86 -22.67 -8.59 -1.74
N GLU A 87 -22.04 -8.78 -2.90
CA GLU A 87 -22.51 -9.73 -3.92
C GLU A 87 -22.51 -11.17 -3.39
N LYS A 88 -21.46 -11.57 -2.67
CA LYS A 88 -21.38 -12.90 -2.03
C LYS A 88 -22.39 -13.06 -0.89
N LYS A 89 -22.72 -11.99 -0.15
CA LYS A 89 -23.73 -11.96 0.93
C LYS A 89 -25.16 -12.14 0.44
N ARG A 90 -25.47 -11.81 -0.81
CA ARG A 90 -26.76 -12.21 -1.42
C ARG A 90 -26.89 -13.74 -1.58
N GLY A 91 -25.79 -14.50 -1.41
CA GLY A 91 -25.73 -15.95 -1.56
C GLY A 91 -25.58 -16.79 -0.27
N GLN A 92 -24.92 -16.33 0.81
CA GLN A 92 -24.84 -17.04 2.11
C GLN A 92 -24.17 -16.19 3.21
N ILE A 93 -24.59 -16.39 4.47
CA ILE A 93 -24.20 -15.61 5.67
C ILE A 93 -22.83 -16.06 6.20
N TYR A 94 -21.79 -15.18 6.19
CA TYR A 94 -20.71 -15.21 7.20
C TYR A 94 -19.86 -13.92 7.28
N ARG A 95 -19.07 -13.88 8.38
CA ARG A 95 -18.43 -12.77 9.15
C ARG A 95 -17.55 -11.75 8.40
N GLU A 96 -17.37 -10.62 9.09
CA GLU A 96 -16.57 -9.42 8.75
C GLU A 96 -15.23 -9.71 8.04
N PRO A 97 -14.88 -8.96 6.97
CA PRO A 97 -13.60 -9.10 6.30
C PRO A 97 -12.53 -8.26 7.01
N LEU A 98 -11.94 -8.82 8.06
CA LEU A 98 -10.63 -8.39 8.58
C LEU A 98 -9.75 -9.63 8.83
N ALA A 99 -9.67 -10.50 7.83
CA ALA A 99 -8.60 -11.48 7.71
C ALA A 99 -8.01 -11.32 6.31
N VAL A 100 -7.16 -10.31 6.15
CA VAL A 100 -6.38 -10.22 4.92
C VAL A 100 -5.33 -11.32 4.99
N ASN A 101 -5.54 -12.42 4.26
CA ASN A 101 -4.55 -13.47 4.03
C ASN A 101 -3.57 -13.00 2.94
N MET A 102 -2.85 -11.91 3.24
CA MET A 102 -1.83 -11.39 2.35
C MET A 102 -0.63 -12.34 2.35
N THR A 103 -0.46 -13.12 1.28
CA THR A 103 0.74 -13.93 1.07
C THR A 103 1.91 -12.99 0.79
N ILE A 104 2.88 -12.94 1.71
CA ILE A 104 4.09 -12.11 1.60
C ILE A 104 4.99 -12.69 0.47
N PRO A 105 5.66 -11.88 -0.36
CA PRO A 105 6.38 -12.35 -1.54
C PRO A 105 7.57 -13.22 -1.18
N GLU A 106 7.84 -14.14 -2.10
CA GLU A 106 8.95 -15.07 -2.12
C GLU A 106 10.34 -14.39 -2.12
N GLU A 107 10.49 -13.10 -2.37
CA GLU A 107 11.81 -12.43 -2.29
C GLU A 107 12.29 -12.16 -0.85
N LEU A 108 11.43 -12.39 0.16
CA LEU A 108 11.84 -12.51 1.57
C LEU A 108 12.36 -13.93 1.91
N ILE A 109 12.57 -14.80 0.90
CA ILE A 109 13.06 -16.18 1.03
C ILE A 109 14.55 -16.25 1.42
N LEU A 110 14.88 -15.97 2.67
CA LEU A 110 16.08 -16.51 3.34
C LEU A 110 15.69 -17.35 4.58
N LYS A 111 15.88 -18.68 4.50
CA LYS A 111 15.45 -19.76 5.42
C LYS A 111 13.92 -19.92 5.62
N LYS A 112 13.30 -20.83 4.85
CA LYS A 112 11.85 -21.12 4.82
C LYS A 112 11.19 -21.21 6.21
N GLU A 113 11.82 -21.86 7.18
CA GLU A 113 11.25 -22.05 8.52
C GLU A 113 11.09 -20.74 9.31
N ILE A 114 12.08 -19.84 9.23
CA ILE A 114 12.01 -18.54 9.91
C ILE A 114 10.96 -17.65 9.23
N GLN A 115 10.81 -17.75 7.92
CA GLN A 115 9.80 -16.97 7.19
C GLN A 115 8.38 -17.40 7.52
N HIS A 116 8.08 -18.69 7.51
CA HIS A 116 6.73 -19.15 7.87
C HIS A 116 6.35 -18.63 9.25
N LYS A 117 7.27 -18.69 10.22
CA LYS A 117 7.08 -18.10 11.55
C LYS A 117 6.84 -16.59 11.49
N VAL A 118 7.64 -15.85 10.73
CA VAL A 118 7.46 -14.38 10.59
C VAL A 118 6.12 -14.04 9.94
N VAL A 119 5.70 -14.78 8.91
CA VAL A 119 4.40 -14.62 8.24
C VAL A 119 3.26 -14.90 9.23
N ASP A 120 3.36 -15.96 10.02
CA ASP A 120 2.37 -16.30 11.04
C ASP A 120 2.28 -15.22 12.13
N ILE A 121 3.41 -14.67 12.57
CA ILE A 121 3.44 -13.56 13.54
C ILE A 121 2.79 -12.31 12.93
N ILE A 122 3.09 -11.97 11.68
CA ILE A 122 2.48 -10.82 10.98
C ILE A 122 0.96 -11.01 10.82
N ASN A 123 0.50 -12.24 10.57
CA ASN A 123 -0.91 -12.58 10.47
C ASN A 123 -1.66 -12.53 11.81
N LYS A 124 -0.95 -12.54 12.95
CA LYS A 124 -1.51 -12.29 14.28
C LYS A 124 -1.57 -10.81 14.66
N LEU A 125 -0.85 -9.93 13.96
CA LEU A 125 -0.92 -8.48 14.21
C LEU A 125 -2.33 -7.97 13.91
N ASP A 126 -2.75 -6.91 14.61
CA ASP A 126 -3.99 -6.23 14.25
C ASP A 126 -3.89 -5.60 12.85
N PRO A 127 -5.02 -5.31 12.19
CA PRO A 127 -5.03 -4.81 10.82
C PRO A 127 -4.22 -3.51 10.60
N SER A 128 -4.12 -2.65 11.62
CA SER A 128 -3.40 -1.39 11.53
C SER A 128 -1.89 -1.61 11.62
N GLU A 129 -1.45 -2.41 12.59
CA GLU A 129 -0.04 -2.85 12.71
C GLU A 129 0.43 -3.56 11.44
N ARG A 130 -0.37 -4.49 10.92
CA ARG A 130 -0.07 -5.23 9.68
C ARG A 130 0.08 -4.30 8.48
N ARG A 131 -0.82 -3.31 8.35
CA ARG A 131 -0.75 -2.30 7.28
C ARG A 131 0.57 -1.54 7.33
N ILE A 132 1.02 -1.12 8.51
CA ILE A 132 2.28 -0.40 8.69
C ILE A 132 3.49 -1.27 8.27
N VAL A 133 3.49 -2.55 8.64
CA VAL A 133 4.54 -3.50 8.23
C VAL A 133 4.61 -3.64 6.70
N ILE A 134 3.46 -3.78 6.05
CA ILE A 134 3.39 -3.90 4.59
C ILE A 134 3.91 -2.62 3.93
N LEU A 135 3.40 -1.46 4.34
CA LEU A 135 3.86 -0.18 3.77
C LEU A 135 5.38 0.00 3.96
N LYS A 136 5.93 -0.40 5.12
CA LYS A 136 7.36 -0.29 5.40
C LYS A 136 8.22 -1.26 4.60
N TYR A 137 7.92 -2.55 4.67
CA TYR A 137 8.86 -3.58 4.19
C TYR A 137 8.56 -4.06 2.77
N TYR A 138 7.30 -4.02 2.36
CA TYR A 138 6.85 -4.46 1.06
C TYR A 138 6.79 -3.29 0.08
N CYS A 139 6.13 -2.20 0.45
CA CYS A 139 6.04 -0.99 -0.39
C CYS A 139 7.31 -0.13 -0.31
N LYS A 140 8.22 -0.44 0.62
CA LYS A 140 9.50 0.25 0.84
C LYS A 140 9.34 1.74 1.18
N LEU A 141 8.25 2.11 1.85
CA LEU A 141 8.02 3.49 2.26
C LEU A 141 8.91 3.89 3.46
N SER A 142 9.33 5.14 3.48
CA SER A 142 9.90 5.83 4.63
C SER A 142 8.86 5.97 5.75
N VAL A 143 9.32 6.25 6.97
CA VAL A 143 8.40 6.41 8.11
C VAL A 143 7.51 7.63 7.88
N GLU A 144 8.07 8.65 7.27
CA GLU A 144 7.46 9.92 6.92
C GLU A 144 6.35 9.74 5.87
N GLU A 145 6.60 8.93 4.83
CA GLU A 145 5.60 8.59 3.82
C GLU A 145 4.44 7.77 4.42
N ILE A 146 4.74 6.84 5.32
CA ILE A 146 3.71 6.05 6.03
C ILE A 146 2.87 6.96 6.92
N ALA A 147 3.50 7.83 7.69
CA ALA A 147 2.81 8.77 8.57
C ALA A 147 1.85 9.68 7.77
N SER A 148 2.34 10.19 6.63
CA SER A 148 1.55 11.03 5.72
C SER A 148 0.35 10.27 5.15
N SER A 149 0.54 9.03 4.69
CA SER A 149 -0.55 8.18 4.16
C SER A 149 -1.57 7.79 5.23
N LEU A 150 -1.12 7.59 6.47
CA LEU A 150 -2.02 7.18 7.56
C LEU A 150 -2.64 8.37 8.30
N GLY A 151 -2.31 9.61 7.94
CA GLY A 151 -2.78 10.81 8.62
C GLY A 151 -2.34 10.88 10.09
N THR A 152 -1.14 10.37 10.39
CA THR A 152 -0.54 10.32 11.73
C THR A 152 0.87 10.93 11.71
N ASN A 153 1.58 10.94 12.85
CA ASN A 153 2.94 11.45 12.93
C ASN A 153 3.99 10.33 12.79
N ALA A 154 5.21 10.69 12.39
CA ALA A 154 6.30 9.75 12.16
C ALA A 154 6.78 9.05 13.45
N ASP A 155 6.67 9.70 14.60
CA ASP A 155 7.06 9.14 15.88
C ASP A 155 6.16 7.95 16.26
N ASP A 156 4.84 8.08 16.06
CA ASP A 156 3.88 7.00 16.29
C ASP A 156 4.17 5.79 15.41
N ILE A 157 4.46 6.01 14.12
CA ILE A 157 4.85 4.93 13.20
C ILE A 157 6.14 4.26 13.66
N THR A 158 7.13 5.03 14.13
CA THR A 158 8.40 4.52 14.63
C THR A 158 8.19 3.67 15.88
N VAL A 159 7.38 4.13 16.82
CA VAL A 159 7.01 3.40 18.04
C VAL A 159 6.32 2.09 17.69
N ILE A 160 5.36 2.11 16.77
CA ILE A 160 4.64 0.91 16.33
C ILE A 160 5.60 -0.08 15.67
N LEU A 161 6.42 0.35 14.70
CA LEU A 161 7.39 -0.51 14.03
C LEU A 161 8.39 -1.14 15.02
N THR A 162 8.80 -0.39 16.04
CA THR A 162 9.70 -0.87 17.08
C THR A 162 9.03 -1.94 17.93
N LYS A 163 7.78 -1.73 18.37
CA LYS A 163 6.99 -2.73 19.12
C LYS A 163 6.78 -4.01 18.31
N ILE A 164 6.47 -3.89 17.02
CA ILE A 164 6.29 -5.05 16.13
C ILE A 164 7.60 -5.83 15.99
N LYS A 165 8.74 -5.16 15.76
CA LYS A 165 10.06 -5.81 15.72
C LYS A 165 10.37 -6.57 17.00
N GLN A 166 10.08 -5.98 18.17
CA GLN A 166 10.28 -6.62 19.46
C GLN A 166 9.39 -7.85 19.64
N ARG A 167 8.11 -7.77 19.21
CA ARG A 167 7.18 -8.90 19.24
C ARG A 167 7.68 -10.06 18.36
N ILE A 168 8.10 -9.75 17.13
CA ILE A 168 8.67 -10.75 16.20
C ILE A 168 9.93 -11.40 16.80
N ALA A 169 10.87 -10.59 17.32
CA ALA A 169 12.09 -11.12 17.92
C ALA A 169 11.82 -12.01 19.13
N LYS A 170 10.83 -11.66 19.97
CA LYS A 170 10.43 -12.46 21.13
C LYS A 170 9.79 -13.79 20.72
N GLU A 171 8.88 -13.78 19.74
CA GLU A 171 8.25 -15.02 19.26
C GLU A 171 9.24 -15.93 18.53
N LEU A 172 10.24 -15.39 17.85
CA LEU A 172 11.30 -16.19 17.20
C LEU A 172 12.32 -16.81 18.19
N ASN A 173 12.53 -16.19 19.36
CA ASN A 173 13.49 -16.67 20.37
C ASN A 173 12.86 -17.60 21.42
N ASN A 174 11.54 -17.78 21.41
CA ASN A 174 10.83 -18.65 22.36
C ASN A 174 10.66 -20.10 21.85
N ASP A 175 11.28 -20.43 20.72
CA ASP A 175 11.44 -21.79 20.17
C ASP A 175 12.91 -22.22 20.26
#